data_AF-A0A1W9PHJ6-F1
#
_entry.id   AF-A0A1W9PHJ6-F1
#
_cell.length_a   1.000
_cell.length_b   1.000
_cell.length_c   1.000
_cell.angle_alpha   90.00
_cell.angle_beta   90.00
_cell.angle_gamma   90.00
#
_symmetry.space_group_name_H-M   'P 1'
#
loop_
_entity.id
_entity.type
_entity.pdbx_description
1 polymer ?
#
loop_
_entity_poly.entity_id
_entity_poly.type
_entity_poly.pdbx_seq_one_letter_code
_entity_poly.pdbx_strand_id
1 'polypeptide(L)' 'MGLSSADSIKKTDKKFPDRLDEFYDHLKPRVAVDILVYTPEEFEKMKGCNQFIRHALKNGRILYEKQRR' A
#
# COMPACT_ATOMS: atom_id res chain seq x y z
N MET A 1 1.46 -15.49 14.64
CA MET A 1 0.83 -15.42 13.30
C MET A 1 1.24 -14.09 12.69
N GLY A 2 2.44 -14.06 12.09
CA GLY A 2 3.14 -12.83 11.74
C GLY A 2 2.70 -12.31 10.39
N LEU A 3 2.11 -11.12 10.36
CA LEU A 3 2.03 -10.35 9.14
C LEU A 3 3.30 -9.51 9.08
N SER A 4 4.18 -9.91 8.16
CA SER A 4 5.36 -9.15 7.77
C SER A 4 4.93 -7.74 7.38
N SER A 5 5.61 -6.75 7.95
CA SER A 5 5.49 -5.36 7.55
C SER A 5 5.60 -5.23 6.02
N ALA A 6 4.70 -4.44 5.42
CA ALA A 6 4.75 -3.92 4.05
C ALA A 6 4.29 -4.80 2.88
N ASP A 7 3.02 -5.22 2.88
CA ASP A 7 2.28 -5.55 1.65
C ASP A 7 1.11 -4.57 1.45
N SER A 8 1.41 -3.31 1.09
CA SER A 8 0.40 -2.29 0.79
C SER A 8 -0.37 -2.55 -0.52
N ILE A 9 0.01 -3.57 -1.28
CA ILE A 9 -0.69 -4.01 -2.50
C ILE A 9 -1.26 -5.40 -2.27
N LYS A 10 -2.56 -5.51 -2.01
CA LYS A 10 -3.21 -6.77 -1.61
C LYS A 10 -4.53 -6.95 -2.35
N LYS A 11 -4.78 -8.16 -2.87
CA LYS A 11 -6.12 -8.53 -3.36
C LYS A 11 -7.09 -8.64 -2.20
N THR A 12 -8.19 -7.91 -2.26
CA THR A 12 -9.23 -7.91 -1.24
C THR A 12 -10.52 -7.35 -1.82
N ASP A 13 -11.66 -7.81 -1.30
CA ASP A 13 -13.00 -7.31 -1.64
C ASP A 13 -13.41 -6.12 -0.76
N LYS A 14 -12.56 -5.74 0.21
CA LYS A 14 -12.80 -4.58 1.08
C LYS A 14 -12.70 -3.26 0.30
N LYS A 15 -13.52 -2.28 0.67
CA LYS A 15 -13.42 -0.93 0.11
C LYS A 15 -12.09 -0.30 0.51
N PHE A 16 -11.69 0.73 -0.22
CA PHE A 16 -10.42 1.42 0.02
C PHE A 16 -10.30 2.00 1.45
N PRO A 17 -11.30 2.71 2.01
CA PRO A 17 -11.25 3.20 3.39
C PRO A 17 -11.10 2.10 4.43
N ASP A 18 -11.88 1.01 4.30
CA ASP A 18 -11.86 -0.10 5.25
C ASP A 18 -10.48 -0.77 5.35
N ARG A 19 -9.71 -0.76 4.26
CA ARG A 19 -8.31 -1.24 4.26
C ARG A 19 -7.39 -0.30 5.00
N LEU A 20 -7.59 1.01 4.88
CA LEU A 20 -6.77 2.01 5.56
C LEU A 20 -6.93 1.85 7.08
N ASP A 21 -8.18 1.79 7.54
CA ASP A 21 -8.52 1.66 8.95
C ASP A 21 -7.86 0.41 9.57
N GLU A 22 -7.92 -0.74 8.89
CA GLU A 22 -7.25 -1.98 9.34
C GLU A 22 -5.74 -1.78 9.57
N PHE A 23 -5.06 -1.06 8.67
CA PHE A 23 -3.63 -0.82 8.79
C PHE A 23 -3.30 0.21 9.86
N TYR A 24 -4.09 1.28 10.01
CA TYR A 24 -3.90 2.25 11.09
C TYR A 24 -4.10 1.61 12.47
N ASP A 25 -5.14 0.80 12.63
CA ASP A 25 -5.43 0.09 13.86
C ASP A 25 -4.35 -0.92 14.23
N HIS A 26 -3.75 -1.58 13.23
CA HIS A 26 -2.71 -2.57 13.45
C HIS A 26 -1.33 -1.94 13.72
N LEU A 27 -0.94 -0.96 12.91
CA LEU A 27 0.41 -0.37 12.96
C LEU A 27 0.55 0.69 14.05
N LYS A 28 -0.56 1.33 14.46
CA LYS A 28 -0.60 2.40 15.48
C LYS A 28 0.58 3.37 15.37
N PRO A 29 0.75 4.02 14.20
CA PRO A 29 1.91 4.84 13.94
C PRO A 29 2.03 5.96 14.98
N ARG A 30 3.24 6.15 15.51
CA ARG A 30 3.54 7.19 16.52
C ARG A 30 3.84 8.56 15.90
N VAL A 31 3.77 8.64 14.58
CA VAL A 31 4.04 9.83 13.78
C VAL A 31 2.93 9.99 12.76
N ALA A 32 2.67 11.24 12.33
CA ALA A 32 1.73 11.50 11.25
C ALA A 32 2.29 10.89 9.96
N VAL A 33 1.67 9.82 9.49
CA VAL A 33 2.04 9.11 8.26
C VAL A 33 0.77 8.75 7.51
N ASP A 34 0.80 8.95 6.21
CA ASP A 34 -0.27 8.49 5.31
C ASP A 34 0.06 7.09 4.79
N ILE A 35 -0.78 6.12 5.17
CA ILE A 35 -0.73 4.75 4.64
C ILE A 35 -1.70 4.68 3.47
N LEU A 36 -1.27 4.17 2.32
CA LEU A 36 -2.13 3.96 1.14
C LEU A 36 -2.07 2.49 0.75
N VAL A 37 -3.22 1.81 0.75
CA VAL A 37 -3.33 0.37 0.49
C VAL A 37 -4.14 0.13 -0.77
N TYR A 38 -3.50 -0.34 -1.84
CA TYR A 38 -4.12 -0.58 -3.15
C TYR A 38 -4.35 -2.06 -3.42
N THR A 39 -5.31 -2.39 -4.28
CA THR A 39 -5.30 -3.70 -4.95
C THR A 39 -4.30 -3.67 -6.10
N PRO A 40 -3.80 -4.83 -6.58
CA PRO A 40 -2.97 -4.86 -7.78
C PRO A 40 -3.63 -4.15 -8.97
N GLU A 41 -4.93 -4.35 -9.14
CA GLU A 41 -5.72 -3.78 -10.24
C GLU A 41 -5.85 -2.25 -10.12
N GLU A 42 -6.07 -1.73 -8.91
CA GLU A 42 -6.07 -0.29 -8.64
C GLU A 42 -4.69 0.33 -8.90
N PHE A 43 -3.64 -0.33 -8.41
CA PHE A 43 -2.28 0.18 -8.55
C PHE A 43 -1.87 0.30 -10.01
N GLU A 44 -2.15 -0.72 -10.84
CA GLU A 44 -1.87 -0.66 -12.28
C GLU A 44 -2.62 0.48 -12.98
N LYS A 45 -3.90 0.70 -12.64
CA LYS A 45 -4.65 1.84 -13.19
C LYS A 45 -4.03 3.18 -12.77
N MET A 46 -3.67 3.30 -11.50
CA MET A 46 -3.19 4.56 -10.94
C MET A 46 -1.75 4.90 -11.38
N LYS A 47 -0.92 3.92 -11.75
CA LYS A 47 0.39 4.16 -12.37
C LYS A 47 0.31 5.07 -13.60
N GLY A 48 -0.73 4.92 -14.41
CA GLY A 48 -0.90 5.70 -15.64
C GLY A 48 -1.42 7.12 -15.39
N CYS A 49 -2.33 7.28 -14.42
CA CYS A 49 -3.08 8.53 -14.27
C CYS A 49 -2.58 9.41 -13.11
N ASN A 50 -2.09 8.83 -12.02
CA ASN A 50 -1.80 9.57 -10.79
C ASN A 50 -0.34 10.07 -10.77
N GLN A 51 -0.16 11.39 -10.63
CA GLN A 51 1.18 12.00 -10.55
C GLN A 51 1.94 11.63 -9.27
N PHE A 52 1.24 11.48 -8.14
CA PHE A 52 1.84 11.08 -6.86
C PHE A 52 2.45 9.68 -6.96
N ILE A 53 1.70 8.70 -7.48
CA ILE A 53 2.21 7.32 -7.64
C ILE A 53 3.38 7.28 -8.61
N ARG A 54 3.34 8.03 -9.72
CA ARG A 54 4.48 8.14 -10.64
C ARG A 54 5.72 8.71 -9.96
N HIS A 55 5.55 9.75 -9.15
CA HIS A 55 6.65 10.36 -8.39
C HIS A 55 7.20 9.40 -7.33
N ALA A 56 6.33 8.69 -6.61
CA ALA A 56 6.70 7.70 -5.61
C ALA A 56 7.44 6.50 -6.22
N LEU A 57 7.04 6.04 -7.40
CA LEU A 57 7.75 4.97 -8.12
C LEU A 57 9.14 5.41 -8.61
N LYS A 58 9.30 6.69 -8.96
CA LYS A 58 10.58 7.22 -9.44
C LYS A 58 11.57 7.53 -8.32
N ASN A 59 11.09 8.07 -7.20
CA ASN A 59 11.94 8.63 -6.14
C ASN A 59 11.82 7.89 -4.81
N GLY A 60 10.83 7.02 -4.67
CA GLY A 60 10.60 6.24 -3.46
C GLY A 60 11.63 5.14 -3.27
N ARG A 61 11.61 4.54 -2.09
CA ARG A 61 12.45 3.39 -1.73
C ARG A 61 11.57 2.17 -1.51
N ILE A 62 11.97 1.05 -2.09
CA ILE A 62 11.33 -0.23 -1.84
C ILE A 62 11.81 -0.72 -0.48
N LEU A 63 10.89 -0.86 0.46
CA LEU A 63 11.18 -1.43 1.79
C LEU A 63 11.08 -2.95 1.78
N TYR A 64 10.17 -3.50 0.98
CA TYR A 64 9.93 -4.94 0.85
C TYR A 64 9.27 -5.23 -0.50
N GLU A 65 9.66 -6.34 -1.14
CA GLU A 65 9.00 -6.89 -2.32
C GLU A 65 8.98 -8.42 -2.22
N LYS A 66 7.78 -9.00 -2.23
CA LYS A 66 7.63 -10.45 -2.26
C LYS A 66 7.80 -10.96 -3.68
N GLN A 67 8.91 -11.65 -3.96
CA GLN A 67 9.11 -12.33 -5.23
C GLN A 67 8.08 -13.46 -5.38
N ARG A 68 7.29 -13.42 -6.47
CA ARG A 68 6.50 -14.58 -6.89
C ARG A 68 7.46 -15.62 -7.46
N ARG A 69 7.63 -16.74 -6.75
CA ARG A 69 8.12 -18.00 -7.30
C ARG A 69 6.93 -18.90 -7.62
#